data_AF-A0A2T5BVA7-F1
#
_entry.id   AF-A0A2T5BVA7-F1
#
_cell.length_a   1.000
_cell.length_b   1.000
_cell.length_c   1.000
_cell.angle_alpha   90.00
_cell.angle_beta   90.00
_cell.angle_gamma   90.00
#
_symmetry.space_group_name_H-M   'P 1'
#
loop_
_entity.id
_entity.type
_entity.pdbx_description
1 polymer ?
#
loop_
_entity_poly.entity_id
_entity_poly.type
_entity_poly.pdbx_seq_one_letter_code
_entity_poly.pdbx_strand_id
1 'polypeptide(L)' 'MLKDIIKSKGMKQTFIAQKIGVSVVTVSNWVQGKSAPKDKHLRKLSELLNVPEKELVH' A
#
# COMPACT_ATOMS: atom_id res chain seq x y z
N MET A 1 7.18 -3.81 7.18
CA MET A 1 7.42 -3.97 5.73
C MET A 1 6.72 -2.91 4.88
N LEU A 2 5.39 -2.92 4.72
CA LEU A 2 4.70 -1.92 3.87
C LEU A 2 4.99 -0.46 4.31
N LYS A 3 5.01 -0.22 5.63
CA LYS A 3 5.39 1.08 6.21
C LYS A 3 6.77 1.53 5.76
N ASP A 4 7.73 0.61 5.76
CA ASP A 4 9.15 0.87 5.50
C ASP A 4 9.39 1.09 4.01
N ILE A 5 8.71 0.34 3.13
CA ILE A 5 8.72 0.54 1.68
C ILE A 5 8.19 1.94 1.34
N ILE A 6 7.05 2.32 1.92
CA ILE A 6 6.44 3.64 1.70
C ILE A 6 7.37 4.76 2.20
N LYS A 7 8.00 4.57 3.36
CA LYS A 7 8.99 5.51 3.91
C LYS A 7 10.23 5.61 3.04
N SER A 8 10.77 4.47 2.60
CA SER A 8 11.97 4.37 1.75
C SER A 8 11.75 5.05 0.39
N LYS A 9 10.55 4.93 -0.16
CA LYS A 9 10.16 5.62 -1.40
C LYS A 9 9.74 7.08 -1.20
N GLY A 10 9.70 7.57 0.04
CA GLY A 10 9.27 8.94 0.36
C GLY A 10 7.81 9.23 -0.02
N MET A 11 6.98 8.20 -0.20
CA MET A 11 5.60 8.37 -0.62
C MET A 11 4.67 8.66 0.55
N LYS A 12 3.71 9.56 0.34
CA LYS A 12 2.65 9.82 1.33
C LYS A 12 1.54 8.78 1.20
N GLN A 13 1.01 8.30 2.32
CA GLN A 13 -0.15 7.40 2.34
C GLN A 13 -1.37 8.00 1.63
N THR A 14 -1.53 9.32 1.70
CA THR A 14 -2.58 10.08 0.99
C THR A 14 -2.47 9.97 -0.52
N PHE A 15 -1.24 9.98 -1.05
CA PHE A 15 -0.97 9.82 -2.48
C PHE A 15 -1.31 8.41 -2.96
N ILE A 16 -0.91 7.39 -2.19
CA ILE A 16 -1.22 5.98 -2.47
C ILE A 16 -2.74 5.77 -2.45
N ALA A 17 -3.42 6.30 -1.45
CA ALA A 17 -4.87 6.24 -1.32
C ALA A 17 -5.58 6.86 -2.54
N GLN A 18 -5.16 8.05 -2.97
CA GLN A 18 -5.70 8.70 -4.18
C GLN A 18 -5.46 7.88 -5.45
N LYS A 19 -4.23 7.38 -5.66
CA LYS A 19 -3.88 6.60 -6.85
C LYS A 19 -4.63 5.27 -6.93
N ILE A 20 -4.84 4.62 -5.80
CA ILE A 20 -5.52 3.33 -5.75
C ILE A 20 -7.05 3.51 -5.80
N GLY A 21 -7.55 4.66 -5.32
CA GLY A 21 -8.97 4.97 -5.22
C GLY A 21 -9.58 4.45 -3.91
N VAL A 22 -8.83 4.54 -2.81
CA VAL A 22 -9.27 4.13 -1.47
C VAL A 22 -9.09 5.26 -0.48
N SER A 23 -9.65 5.09 0.73
CA SER A 23 -9.41 6.06 1.80
C SER A 23 -7.99 5.94 2.35
N VAL A 24 -7.46 7.05 2.87
CA VAL A 24 -6.16 7.09 3.56
C VAL A 24 -6.15 6.13 4.76
N VAL A 25 -7.29 6.02 5.44
CA VAL A 25 -7.49 5.09 6.57
C VAL A 25 -7.34 3.64 6.12
N THR A 26 -7.87 3.29 4.94
CA THR A 26 -7.70 1.95 4.35
C THR A 26 -6.23 1.61 4.15
N VAL A 27 -5.45 2.53 3.56
CA VAL A 27 -4.00 2.35 3.40
C VAL A 27 -3.31 2.27 4.76
N SER A 28 -3.71 3.09 5.73
CA SER A 28 -3.15 3.04 7.09
C SER A 28 -3.42 1.70 7.77
N ASN A 29 -4.62 1.13 7.59
CA ASN A 29 -4.97 -0.18 8.11
C ASN A 29 -4.12 -1.30 7.46
N TRP A 30 -3.81 -1.20 6.17
CA TRP A 30 -2.87 -2.11 5.50
C TRP A 30 -1.46 -1.98 6.07
N VAL A 31 -0.99 -0.75 6.24
CA VAL A 31 0.34 -0.45 6.80
C VAL A 31 0.48 -0.93 8.25
N GLN A 32 -0.62 -0.91 9.02
CA GLN A 32 -0.69 -1.39 10.40
C GLN A 32 -0.98 -2.90 10.51
N GLY A 33 -1.22 -3.61 9.40
CA GLY A 33 -1.61 -5.03 9.42
C GLY A 33 -3.02 -5.30 9.96
N LYS A 34 -3.85 -4.27 10.15
CA LYS A 34 -5.25 -4.42 10.62
C LYS A 34 -6.17 -5.01 9.55
N SER A 35 -5.80 -4.85 8.29
CA SER A 35 -6.52 -5.42 7.14
C SER A 35 -5.52 -5.67 6.02
N ALA A 36 -5.83 -6.58 5.10
CA ALA A 36 -5.03 -6.81 3.90
C ALA A 36 -5.67 -6.14 2.67
N PRO A 37 -4.89 -5.65 1.70
CA PRO A 37 -5.40 -5.30 0.39
C PRO A 37 -6.01 -6.54 -0.29
N LYS A 38 -7.06 -6.37 -1.09
CA LYS A 38 -7.57 -7.42 -2.00
C LYS A 38 -6.73 -7.44 -3.27
N ASP A 39 -6.72 -8.54 -4.04
CA ASP A 39 -5.95 -8.68 -5.30
C ASP A 39 -5.99 -7.45 -6.20
N LYS A 40 -7.18 -6.87 -6.43
CA LYS A 40 -7.35 -5.66 -7.23
C LYS A 40 -6.52 -4.47 -6.73
N HIS A 41 -6.45 -4.29 -5.41
CA HIS A 41 -5.71 -3.18 -4.79
C HIS A 41 -4.24 -3.52 -4.66
N LEU A 42 -3.93 -4.79 -4.40
CA LEU A 42 -2.59 -5.32 -4.25
C LEU A 42 -1.79 -5.16 -5.55
N ARG A 43 -2.40 -5.47 -6.68
CA ARG A 43 -1.83 -5.24 -8.02
C ARG A 43 -1.53 -3.76 -8.29
N LYS A 44 -2.48 -2.86 -7.99
CA LYS A 44 -2.27 -1.41 -8.11
C LYS A 44 -1.16 -0.90 -7.17
N LEU A 45 -1.10 -1.44 -5.95
CA LEU A 45 -0.07 -1.10 -4.97
C LEU A 45 1.30 -1.57 -5.47
N SER A 46 1.36 -2.79 -6.02
CA SER A 46 2.57 -3.37 -6.61
C SER A 46 3.08 -2.55 -7.79
N GLU A 47 2.19 -2.13 -8.70
CA GLU A 47 2.52 -1.22 -9.80
C GLU A 47 2.98 0.16 -9.31
N LEU A 48 2.25 0.77 -8.37
CA LEU A 48 2.55 2.11 -7.86
C LEU A 48 3.85 2.15 -7.07
N LEU A 49 4.04 1.16 -6.20
CA LEU A 49 5.23 1.04 -5.39
C LEU A 49 6.34 0.28 -6.13
N ASN A 50 6.14 -0.18 -7.37
CA ASN A 50 7.09 -0.99 -8.13
C ASN A 50 7.79 -2.06 -7.27
N VAL A 51 6.99 -2.81 -6.50
CA VAL A 51 7.46 -3.90 -5.62
C VAL A 51 6.52 -5.10 -5.77
N PRO A 52 7.02 -6.34 -5.60
CA PRO A 52 6.18 -7.52 -5.73
C PRO A 52 5.04 -7.53 -4.71
N GLU A 53 3.87 -7.99 -5.14
CA GLU A 53 2.70 -8.23 -4.29
C GLU A 53 3.05 -8.98 -2.98
N LYS A 54 3.95 -9.95 -3.10
CA LYS A 54 4.49 -10.78 -2.02
C LYS A 54 5.10 -9.98 -0.87
N GLU A 55 5.74 -8.85 -1.16
CA GLU A 55 6.37 -7.99 -0.14
C GLU A 55 5.37 -7.06 0.56
N LEU A 56 4.14 -6.98 0.05
CA LEU A 56 3.08 -6.14 0.61
C LEU A 56 2.24 -6.89 1.66
N VAL A 57 2.26 -8.22 1.64
CA VAL A 57 1.39 -9.10 2.46
C VAL A 57 2.16 -9.96 3.46
N HIS A 58 3.46 -9.71 3.64
CA HIS A 58 4.33 -10.46 4.55
C HIS A 58 4.44 -9.81 5.93
#